data_AF-A0A835UI51-F1
#
_entry.id   AF-A0A835UI51-F1
#
_cell.length_a   1.000
_cell.length_b   1.000
_cell.length_c   1.000
_cell.angle_alpha   90.00
_cell.angle_beta   90.00
_cell.angle_gamma   90.00
#
_symmetry.space_group_name_H-M   'P 1'
#
loop_
_entity.id
_entity.type
_entity.pdbx_description
1 polymer ?
#
loop_
_entity_poly.entity_id
_entity_poly.type
_entity_poly.pdbx_seq_one_letter_code
_entity_poly.pdbx_strand_id
1 'polypeptide(L)'
;MNEIINMIKQVIDLYHPLALRLFLIGTHYRSTISYSKAQLEASSDRLYYIFQTLLDCENSLVQYGKDLTTASIPKDIADCINKFQVEFEKSLADDVHTPVALAMFSEPLKLINDLLHTRKVMINLQTSDDPCLEKGVNFSIN
;
A
#
# COMPACT_ATOMS: atom_id res chain seq x y z
N MET A 1 -11.92 8.07 33.61
CA MET A 1 -12.04 6.74 32.95
C MET A 1 -13.11 6.76 31.85
N ASN A 2 -14.32 7.27 32.10
CA ASN A 2 -15.40 7.34 31.08
C ASN A 2 -15.09 8.28 29.89
N GLU A 3 -14.36 9.37 30.09
CA GLU A 3 -14.04 10.31 29.00
C GLU A 3 -13.13 9.70 27.93
N ILE A 4 -12.14 8.88 28.33
CA ILE A 4 -11.22 8.23 27.39
C ILE A 4 -11.97 7.23 26.51
N ILE A 5 -12.88 6.45 27.09
CA ILE A 5 -13.68 5.45 26.35
C ILE A 5 -14.63 6.17 25.36
N ASN A 6 -15.25 7.28 25.77
CA ASN A 6 -16.10 8.07 24.87
C ASN A 6 -15.32 8.72 23.73
N MET A 7 -14.10 9.20 23.98
CA MET A 7 -13.24 9.75 22.94
C MET A 7 -12.85 8.68 21.91
N ILE A 8 -12.48 7.48 22.36
CA ILE A 8 -12.14 6.37 21.45
C ILE A 8 -13.34 5.97 20.59
N LYS A 9 -14.55 5.90 21.17
CA LYS A 9 -15.78 5.63 20.40
C LYS A 9 -16.03 6.67 19.32
N GLN A 10 -15.94 7.96 19.67
CA GLN A 10 -16.12 9.04 18.71
C GLN A 10 -15.10 8.98 17.56
N VAL A 11 -13.85 8.60 17.84
CA VAL A 11 -12.82 8.45 16.80
C VAL A 11 -13.09 7.27 15.88
N ILE A 12 -13.55 6.14 16.43
CA ILE A 12 -13.90 4.95 15.63
C ILE A 12 -15.16 5.17 14.79
N ASP A 13 -16.10 5.99 15.26
CA ASP A 13 -17.29 6.38 14.49
C ASP A 13 -16.93 7.26 13.28
N LEU A 14 -15.83 8.01 13.36
CA LEU A 14 -15.36 8.92 12.30
C LEU A 14 -14.32 8.30 11.35
N TYR A 15 -13.50 7.38 11.84
CA TYR A 15 -12.38 6.79 11.11
C TYR A 15 -12.40 5.27 11.20
N HIS A 16 -12.01 4.61 10.11
CA HIS A 16 -11.90 3.15 10.10
C HIS A 16 -10.92 2.68 11.20
N PRO A 17 -11.25 1.66 12.02
CA PRO A 17 -10.43 1.23 13.16
C PRO A 17 -9.01 0.80 12.75
N LEU A 18 -8.83 0.40 11.49
CA LEU A 18 -7.53 0.03 10.94
C LEU A 18 -6.62 1.26 10.70
N ALA A 19 -7.18 2.43 10.37
CA ALA A 19 -6.42 3.67 10.25
C ALA A 19 -5.93 4.13 11.64
N LEU A 20 -6.78 3.98 12.66
CA LEU A 20 -6.39 4.22 14.05
C LEU A 20 -5.29 3.24 14.50
N ARG A 21 -5.39 1.96 14.13
CA ARG A 21 -4.34 0.97 14.41
C ARG A 21 -3.02 1.35 13.75
N LEU A 22 -3.04 1.77 12.49
CA LEU A 22 -1.83 2.19 11.78
C LEU A 22 -1.21 3.43 12.43
N PHE A 23 -2.03 4.40 12.83
CA PHE A 23 -1.59 5.58 13.58
C PHE A 23 -0.86 5.19 14.87
N LEU A 24 -1.44 4.29 15.67
CA LEU A 24 -0.86 3.85 16.94
C LEU A 24 0.49 3.13 16.72
N ILE A 25 0.59 2.25 15.73
CA ILE A 25 1.85 1.55 15.38
C ILE A 25 2.89 2.54 14.81
N GLY A 26 2.45 3.63 14.18
CA GLY A 26 3.29 4.72 13.69
C GLY A 26 3.93 5.57 14.78
N THR A 27 3.55 5.38 16.05
CA THR A 27 4.16 6.05 17.20
C THR A 27 5.03 5.09 17.98
N HIS A 28 6.17 5.57 18.50
CA HIS A 28 7.01 4.74 19.36
C HIS A 28 6.29 4.46 20.67
N TYR A 29 6.26 3.21 21.13
CA TYR A 29 5.45 2.79 22.29
C TYR A 29 5.80 3.51 23.61
N ARG A 30 7.03 4.02 23.74
CA ARG A 30 7.47 4.83 24.90
C ARG A 30 7.16 6.33 24.78
N SER A 31 6.70 6.79 23.62
CA SER A 31 6.41 8.20 23.38
C SER A 31 5.03 8.56 23.90
N THR A 32 4.88 9.80 24.38
CA THR A 32 3.57 10.35 24.70
C THR A 32 2.76 10.48 23.40
N ILE A 33 1.66 9.72 23.31
CA ILE A 33 0.78 9.78 22.15
C ILE A 33 0.00 11.09 22.21
N SER A 34 0.33 12.02 21.32
CA SER A 34 -0.47 13.21 21.08
C SER A 34 -1.52 12.91 20.03
N TYR A 35 -2.78 13.21 20.34
CA TYR A 35 -3.87 13.10 19.38
C TYR A 35 -3.85 14.32 18.46
N SER A 36 -3.75 14.09 17.15
CA SER A 36 -3.95 15.12 16.14
C SER A 36 -4.76 14.57 14.98
N LYS A 37 -5.81 15.28 14.59
CA LYS A 37 -6.65 14.92 13.46
C LYS A 37 -5.83 14.77 12.17
N ALA A 38 -4.86 15.65 11.95
CA ALA A 38 -3.99 15.60 10.79
C ALA A 38 -3.12 14.33 10.72
N GLN A 39 -2.67 13.80 11.87
CA GLN A 39 -1.90 12.57 11.90
C GLN A 39 -2.77 11.33 11.61
N LEU A 40 -4.03 11.37 12.05
CA LEU A 40 -4.99 10.31 11.77
C LEU A 40 -5.43 10.31 10.30
N GLU A 41 -5.66 11.49 9.72
CA GLU A 41 -5.89 11.68 8.28
C GLU A 41 -4.70 11.15 7.47
N ALA A 42 -3.47 11.54 7.81
CA ALA A 42 -2.27 11.01 7.16
C ALA A 42 -2.14 9.48 7.28
N SER A 43 -2.55 8.90 8.41
CA SER A 43 -2.57 7.44 8.60
C SER A 43 -3.64 6.77 7.75
N SER A 44 -4.81 7.41 7.61
CA SER A 44 -5.88 6.96 6.71
C SER A 44 -5.42 6.97 5.25
N ASP A 45 -4.78 8.05 4.80
CA ASP A 45 -4.26 8.18 3.44
C ASP A 45 -3.17 7.13 3.15
N ARG A 46 -2.27 6.89 4.12
CA ARG A 46 -1.24 5.84 4.00
C ARG A 46 -1.86 4.46 3.92
N LEU A 47 -2.90 4.19 4.70
CA LEU A 47 -3.62 2.92 4.67
C LEU A 47 -4.31 2.71 3.31
N TYR A 48 -4.97 3.76 2.81
CA TYR A 48 -5.58 3.75 1.49
C TYR A 48 -4.56 3.44 0.40
N TYR A 49 -3.39 4.11 0.42
CA TYR A 49 -2.32 3.87 -0.55
C TYR A 49 -1.85 2.41 -0.56
N ILE A 50 -1.63 1.81 0.62
CA ILE A 50 -1.22 0.40 0.73
C ILE A 50 -2.26 -0.54 0.11
N PHE A 51 -3.54 -0.37 0.47
CA PHE A 51 -4.60 -1.23 -0.07
C PHE A 51 -4.83 -1.02 -1.56
N GLN A 52 -4.74 0.21 -2.04
CA GLN A 52 -4.87 0.52 -3.45
C GLN A 52 -3.76 -0.18 -4.26
N THR A 53 -2.50 -0.07 -3.82
CA THR A 53 -1.37 -0.76 -4.47
C THR A 53 -1.54 -2.28 -4.45
N LEU A 54 -2.03 -2.86 -3.34
CA LEU A 54 -2.31 -4.30 -3.25
C LEU A 54 -3.40 -4.73 -4.23
N LEU A 55 -4.49 -3.96 -4.33
CA LEU A 55 -5.58 -4.22 -5.28
C LEU A 55 -5.09 -4.15 -6.73
N ASP A 56 -4.27 -3.15 -7.06
CA ASP A 56 -3.71 -3.00 -8.40
C ASP A 56 -2.73 -4.15 -8.77
N CYS A 57 -1.99 -4.65 -7.79
CA CYS A 57 -1.20 -5.88 -7.92
C CYS A 57 -2.08 -7.09 -8.23
N GLU A 58 -3.14 -7.30 -7.45
CA GLU A 58 -4.06 -8.44 -7.64
C GLU A 58 -4.73 -8.39 -9.02
N ASN A 59 -5.23 -7.22 -9.42
CA ASN A 59 -5.79 -7.00 -10.74
C ASN A 59 -4.80 -7.29 -11.88
N SER A 60 -3.52 -6.97 -11.67
CA SER A 60 -2.46 -7.26 -12.64
C SER A 60 -2.11 -8.75 -12.66
N LEU A 61 -2.12 -9.43 -11.50
CA LEU A 61 -1.92 -10.87 -11.44
C LEU A 61 -3.05 -11.64 -12.12
N VAL A 62 -4.31 -11.20 -12.01
CA VAL A 62 -5.42 -11.83 -12.75
C VAL A 62 -5.26 -11.66 -14.26
N GLN A 63 -4.80 -10.48 -14.71
CA GLN A 63 -4.62 -10.19 -16.14
C GLN A 63 -3.41 -10.89 -16.76
N TYR A 64 -2.31 -11.08 -16.01
CA TYR A 64 -1.02 -11.50 -16.55
C TYR A 64 -0.43 -12.76 -15.87
N GLY A 65 -1.11 -13.33 -14.87
CA GLY A 65 -0.58 -14.35 -13.98
C GLY A 65 -0.37 -15.74 -14.57
N LYS A 66 -0.68 -15.94 -15.86
CA LYS A 66 -0.48 -17.23 -16.54
C LYS A 66 0.95 -17.46 -17.07
N ASP A 67 1.78 -16.43 -17.22
CA ASP A 67 3.14 -16.55 -17.82
C ASP A 67 4.31 -16.30 -16.85
N LEU A 68 4.08 -16.33 -15.54
CA LEU A 68 5.09 -15.92 -14.53
C LEU A 68 6.13 -16.99 -14.15
N THR A 69 6.10 -18.18 -14.73
CA THR A 69 6.94 -19.30 -14.27
C THR A 69 8.39 -19.25 -14.74
N THR A 70 8.78 -18.31 -15.63
CA THR A 70 10.13 -18.26 -16.21
C THR A 70 10.81 -16.88 -16.15
N ALA A 71 10.16 -15.86 -15.59
CA ALA A 71 10.72 -14.51 -15.56
C ALA A 71 11.77 -14.35 -14.44
N SER A 72 13.03 -14.09 -14.82
CA SER A 72 14.09 -13.72 -13.88
C SER A 72 13.76 -12.38 -13.24
N ILE A 73 13.80 -12.32 -11.91
CA ILE A 73 13.60 -11.06 -11.17
C ILE A 73 14.80 -10.14 -11.46
N PRO A 74 14.57 -8.90 -11.93
CA PRO A 74 15.63 -7.91 -12.08
C PRO A 74 16.42 -7.73 -10.78
N LYS A 75 17.76 -7.64 -10.90
CA LYS A 75 18.67 -7.61 -9.74
C LYS A 75 18.37 -6.43 -8.80
N ASP A 76 18.05 -5.27 -9.35
CA ASP A 76 17.65 -4.06 -8.64
C ASP A 76 16.41 -4.27 -7.75
N ILE A 77 15.41 -5.01 -8.25
CA ILE A 77 14.20 -5.36 -7.48
C ILE A 77 14.56 -6.34 -6.37
N ALA A 78 15.37 -7.36 -6.66
CA ALA A 78 15.81 -8.33 -5.67
C ALA A 78 16.64 -7.66 -4.54
N ASP A 79 17.54 -6.75 -4.90
CA ASP A 79 18.35 -5.98 -3.94
C ASP A 79 17.48 -5.09 -3.05
N CYS A 80 16.44 -4.45 -3.61
CA CYS A 80 15.46 -3.67 -2.85
C CYS A 80 14.71 -4.53 -1.83
N ILE A 81 14.23 -5.71 -2.22
CA ILE A 81 13.52 -6.65 -1.32
C ILE A 81 14.43 -7.12 -0.20
N ASN A 82 15.66 -7.53 -0.52
CA ASN A 82 16.63 -8.00 0.46
C ASN A 82 17.00 -6.91 1.47
N LYS A 83 17.25 -5.68 0.97
CA LYS A 83 17.52 -4.51 1.83
C LYS A 83 16.34 -4.24 2.75
N PHE A 84 15.12 -4.21 2.22
CA PHE A 84 13.91 -4.00 3.01
C PHE A 84 13.82 -5.05 4.13
N GLN A 85 13.99 -6.33 3.82
CA GLN A 85 13.87 -7.40 4.83
C GLN A 85 14.92 -7.24 5.95
N VAL A 86 16.19 -7.05 5.59
CA VAL A 86 17.28 -6.92 6.57
C VAL A 86 17.08 -5.70 7.46
N GLU A 87 16.75 -4.55 6.87
CA GLU A 87 16.58 -3.32 7.63
C GLU A 87 15.30 -3.34 8.49
N PHE A 88 14.21 -3.95 7.98
CA PHE A 88 12.95 -4.10 8.72
C PHE A 88 13.13 -4.99 9.96
N GLU A 89 13.76 -6.16 9.81
CA GLU A 89 14.05 -7.07 10.92
C GLU A 89 14.96 -6.39 11.94
N LYS A 90 15.98 -5.66 11.49
CA LYS A 90 16.87 -4.89 12.36
C LYS A 90 16.12 -3.80 13.14
N SER A 91 15.23 -3.04 12.49
CA SER A 91 14.43 -2.00 13.16
C SER A 91 13.45 -2.56 14.17
N LEU A 92 12.95 -3.78 13.98
CA LEU A 92 12.09 -4.43 14.97
C LEU A 92 12.88 -5.06 16.13
N ALA A 93 14.07 -5.59 15.84
CA ALA A 93 14.98 -6.13 16.86
C ALA A 93 15.52 -5.03 17.79
N ASP A 94 15.68 -3.81 17.27
CA ASP A 94 16.06 -2.64 18.04
C ASP A 94 14.83 -1.97 18.66
N ASP A 95 14.50 -2.35 19.90
CA ASP A 95 13.45 -1.71 20.72
C ASP A 95 12.06 -1.62 20.03
N VAL A 96 11.74 -2.53 19.11
CA VAL A 96 10.44 -2.57 18.39
C VAL A 96 10.15 -1.19 17.76
N HIS A 97 11.12 -0.65 17.00
CA HIS A 97 11.02 0.68 16.41
C HIS A 97 10.05 0.73 15.21
N THR A 98 8.77 0.46 15.47
CA THR A 98 7.69 0.37 14.47
C THR A 98 7.51 1.61 13.58
N PRO A 99 7.76 2.87 14.03
CA PRO A 99 7.68 4.02 13.12
C PRO A 99 8.67 3.93 11.95
N VAL A 100 9.89 3.46 12.20
CA VAL A 100 10.94 3.32 11.18
C VAL A 100 10.61 2.15 10.26
N ALA A 101 10.22 1.02 10.85
CA ALA A 101 9.76 -0.15 10.09
C ALA A 101 8.57 0.18 9.17
N LEU A 102 7.63 1.02 9.63
CA LEU A 102 6.52 1.50 8.81
C LEU A 102 6.98 2.42 7.68
N ALA A 103 7.95 3.30 7.93
CA ALA A 103 8.48 4.21 6.92
C ALA A 103 9.17 3.46 5.76
N MET A 104 9.81 2.32 6.06
CA MET A 104 10.50 1.48 5.07
C MET A 104 9.60 0.96 3.96
N PHE A 105 8.30 0.76 4.20
CA PHE A 105 7.36 0.33 3.17
C PHE A 105 7.23 1.33 2.00
N SER A 106 7.63 2.58 2.18
CA SER A 106 7.45 3.62 1.15
C SER A 106 8.25 3.31 -0.12
N GLU A 107 9.48 2.79 0.01
CA GLU A 107 10.36 2.47 -1.13
C GLU A 107 9.83 1.26 -1.94
N PRO A 108 9.51 0.10 -1.32
CA PRO A 108 8.89 -1.02 -2.02
C PRO A 108 7.51 -0.69 -2.64
N LEU A 109 6.65 0.06 -1.95
CA LEU A 109 5.33 0.42 -2.49
C LEU A 109 5.46 1.32 -3.72
N LYS A 110 6.38 2.28 -3.68
CA LYS A 110 6.67 3.13 -4.84
C LYS A 110 7.18 2.30 -6.01
N LEU A 111 8.13 1.39 -5.75
CA LEU A 111 8.67 0.48 -6.78
C LEU A 111 7.56 -0.36 -7.42
N ILE A 112 6.68 -0.94 -6.61
CA ILE A 112 5.51 -1.70 -7.09
C ILE A 112 4.65 -0.81 -7.98
N ASN A 113 4.29 0.38 -7.51
CA ASN A 113 3.44 1.30 -8.24
C ASN A 113 4.08 1.73 -9.58
N ASP A 114 5.38 2.02 -9.58
CA ASP A 114 6.13 2.38 -10.78
C ASP A 114 6.16 1.23 -11.80
N LEU A 115 6.33 -0.02 -11.34
CA LEU A 115 6.28 -1.21 -12.21
C LEU A 115 4.88 -1.45 -12.78
N LEU A 116 3.83 -1.28 -11.97
CA LEU A 116 2.44 -1.40 -12.39
C LEU A 116 2.10 -0.32 -13.44
N HIS A 117 2.47 0.94 -13.21
CA HIS A 117 2.25 2.02 -14.15
C HIS A 117 3.07 1.86 -15.43
N THR A 118 4.35 1.48 -15.33
CA THR A 118 5.20 1.26 -16.50
C THR A 118 4.63 0.16 -17.41
N ARG A 119 4.17 -0.96 -16.83
CA ARG A 119 3.50 -2.02 -17.61
C ARG A 119 2.15 -1.57 -18.16
N LYS A 120 1.34 -0.86 -17.38
CA LYS A 120 0.04 -0.35 -17.83
C LYS A 120 0.18 0.62 -19.00
N VAL A 121 1.20 1.48 -18.99
CA VAL A 121 1.53 2.41 -20.09
C VAL A 121 2.00 1.64 -21.33
N MET A 122 2.88 0.65 -21.19
CA MET A 122 3.34 -0.18 -22.32
C MET A 122 2.17 -0.91 -23.00
N ILE A 123 1.18 -1.36 -22.23
CA ILE A 123 0.01 -2.07 -22.75
C ILE A 123 -0.97 -1.12 -23.43
N ASN A 124 -1.24 0.04 -22.83
CA ASN A 124 -2.10 1.06 -23.46
C ASN A 124 -1.50 1.57 -24.79
N LEU A 125 -0.17 1.64 -24.90
CA LEU A 125 0.52 1.97 -26.15
C LEU A 125 0.43 0.84 -27.18
N GLN A 126 0.50 -0.43 -26.76
CA GLN A 126 0.31 -1.58 -27.65
C GLN A 126 -1.14 -1.73 -28.16
N THR A 127 -2.13 -1.25 -27.41
CA THR A 127 -3.53 -1.20 -27.87
C THR A 127 -3.85 0.02 -28.74
N SER A 128 -2.89 0.92 -28.96
CA SER A 128 -3.09 2.15 -29.76
C SER A 128 -2.76 1.97 -31.26
N ASP A 129 -2.14 0.86 -31.65
CA ASP A 129 -1.66 0.62 -33.01
C ASP A 129 -2.57 -0.30 -33.87
N ASP A 130 -3.74 -0.70 -33.37
CA ASP A 130 -4.75 -1.42 -34.18
C ASP A 130 -5.90 -0.48 -34.55
N PRO A 131 -5.93 0.09 -35.77
CA PRO A 131 -7.02 0.96 -36.23
C PRO A 131 -8.16 0.12 -36.79
N CYS A 132 -8.72 -0.82 -36.03
CA CYS A 132 -9.96 -1.52 -36.38
C CYS A 132 -10.44 -2.32 -35.18
N LEU A 133 -11.45 -1.82 -34.47
CA LEU A 133 -12.70 -2.49 -34.09
C LEU A 133 -13.41 -1.63 -33.04
N GLU A 134 -14.09 -0.57 -33.51
CA GLU A 134 -15.33 -0.18 -32.85
C GLU A 134 -16.24 -1.41 -32.80
N LYS A 135 -16.69 -1.78 -31.61
CA LYS A 135 -18.10 -2.11 -31.36
C LYS A 135 -18.38 -2.25 -29.87
N GLY A 136 -19.27 -1.38 -29.41
CA GLY A 136 -20.35 -1.82 -28.53
C GLY A 136 -20.06 -1.78 -27.04
N VAL A 137 -20.27 -0.59 -26.48
CA VAL A 137 -20.93 -0.43 -25.18
C VAL A 137 -22.08 -1.45 -25.08
N ASN A 138 -22.04 -2.32 -24.06
CA ASN A 138 -23.20 -2.70 -23.25
C ASN A 138 -22.80 -3.73 -22.18
N PHE A 139 -22.75 -3.29 -20.93
CA PHE A 139 -23.17 -4.15 -19.83
C PHE A 139 -24.01 -3.32 -18.85
N SER A 140 -25.30 -3.19 -19.18
CA SER A 140 -26.36 -2.93 -18.21
C SER A 140 -26.84 -4.26 -17.67
N ILE A 141 -26.65 -4.55 -16.39
CA ILE A 141 -27.52 -5.36 -15.51
C ILE A 141 -26.80 -5.50 -14.16
N ASN A 142 -27.39 -5.40 -12.98
CA ASN A 142 -28.76 -5.24 -12.50
C ASN A 142 -28.67 -4.82 -11.02
#